data_AF-A0A259JXE4-F1
#
_entry.id   AF-A0A259JXE4-F1
#
_cell.length_a   1.000
_cell.length_b   1.000
_cell.length_c   1.000
_cell.angle_alpha   90.00
_cell.angle_beta   90.00
_cell.angle_gamma   90.00
#
_symmetry.space_group_name_H-M   'P 1'
#
loop_
_entity.id
_entity.type
_entity.pdbx_description
1 polymer ?
#
loop_
_entity_poly.entity_id
_entity_poly.type
_entity_poly.pdbx_seq_one_letter_code
_entity_poly.pdbx_strand_id
1 'polypeptide(L)'
;MVRTALARPVVAHRGPYGRAQIARIQELIRPVFGTHNPVLTLASSGTGAMEAGLLNVIAPGDRVLVVVQGQFGDRYAAIAAALGAVVDKVEFPW
;
A
#
# COMPACT_ATOMS: atom_id res chain seq x y z
N MET A 1 -1.25 -23.11 -10.69
CA MET A 1 -0.20 -22.77 -9.70
C MET A 1 -0.67 -21.78 -8.61
N VAL A 2 -1.29 -20.62 -8.90
CA VAL A 2 -1.84 -19.74 -7.82
C VAL A 2 -3.16 -20.26 -7.23
N ARG A 3 -4.14 -20.62 -8.05
CA ARG A 3 -5.44 -21.14 -7.58
C ARG A 3 -5.32 -22.37 -6.68
N THR A 4 -4.36 -23.26 -6.97
CA THR A 4 -4.06 -24.44 -6.15
C THR A 4 -3.55 -24.07 -4.76
N ALA A 5 -2.75 -23.00 -4.64
CA ALA A 5 -2.26 -22.53 -3.35
C ALA A 5 -3.40 -21.99 -2.47
N LEU A 6 -4.37 -21.29 -3.09
CA LEU A 6 -5.57 -20.78 -2.42
C LEU A 6 -6.52 -21.89 -1.92
N ALA A 7 -6.46 -23.08 -2.53
CA ALA A 7 -7.28 -24.23 -2.13
C ALA A 7 -6.73 -24.99 -0.91
N ARG A 8 -5.57 -24.60 -0.37
CA ARG A 8 -4.96 -25.23 0.80
C ARG A 8 -5.66 -24.74 2.09
N PRO A 9 -5.70 -25.55 3.16
CA PRO A 9 -6.24 -25.12 4.44
C PRO A 9 -5.57 -23.85 4.97
N VAL A 10 -6.36 -22.98 5.60
CA VAL A 10 -5.82 -21.81 6.29
C VAL A 10 -4.95 -22.27 7.45
N VAL A 11 -3.75 -21.71 7.51
CA VAL A 11 -2.75 -22.01 8.55
C VAL A 11 -2.76 -20.94 9.64
N ALA A 12 -2.33 -21.29 10.84
CA ALA A 12 -2.16 -20.33 11.92
C ALA A 12 -1.11 -19.26 11.54
N HIS A 13 -1.54 -18.00 11.40
CA HIS A 13 -0.69 -16.89 10.99
C HIS A 13 0.49 -16.62 11.95
N ARG A 14 0.32 -16.90 13.25
CA ARG A 14 1.39 -16.82 14.26
C ARG A 14 2.15 -18.13 14.47
N GLY A 15 1.78 -19.23 13.79
CA GLY A 15 2.45 -20.52 13.91
C GLY A 15 3.81 -20.56 13.20
N PRO A 16 4.64 -21.58 13.43
CA PRO A 16 5.98 -21.69 12.83
C PRO A 16 5.96 -21.58 11.30
N TYR A 17 5.00 -22.26 10.66
CA TYR A 17 4.83 -22.19 9.20
C TYR A 17 4.45 -20.78 8.72
N GLY A 18 3.47 -20.13 9.35
CA GLY A 18 3.03 -18.78 8.98
C GLY A 18 4.15 -17.75 9.07
N ARG A 19 4.92 -17.78 10.16
CA ARG A 19 6.09 -16.90 10.34
C ARG A 19 7.15 -17.12 9.26
N ALA A 20 7.45 -18.38 8.93
CA ALA A 20 8.40 -18.71 7.87
C ALA A 20 7.93 -18.22 6.49
N GLN A 21 6.63 -18.33 6.18
CA GLN A 21 6.09 -17.81 4.92
C GLN A 21 6.14 -16.28 4.86
N ILE A 22 5.78 -15.57 5.94
CA ILE A 22 5.86 -14.10 5.99
C ILE A 22 7.31 -13.64 5.78
N ALA A 23 8.28 -14.25 6.47
CA ALA A 23 9.71 -13.93 6.30
C ALA A 23 10.18 -14.15 4.85
N ARG A 24 9.79 -15.28 4.25
CA ARG A 24 10.10 -15.57 2.84
C ARG A 24 9.49 -14.54 1.88
N ILE A 25 8.24 -14.11 2.11
CA ILE A 25 7.60 -13.07 1.30
C ILE A 25 8.39 -11.76 1.39
N GLN A 26 8.82 -11.38 2.59
CA GLN A 26 9.64 -10.17 2.82
C GLN A 26 10.96 -10.19 2.05
N GLU A 27 11.62 -11.34 1.96
CA GLU A 27 12.86 -11.49 1.17
C GLU A 27 12.60 -11.39 -0.33
N LEU A 28 11.54 -12.04 -0.82
CA LEU A 28 11.23 -12.11 -2.25
C LEU A 28 10.68 -10.80 -2.82
N ILE A 29 9.99 -9.99 -2.02
CA ILE A 29 9.34 -8.77 -2.50
C ILE A 29 10.31 -7.58 -2.61
N ARG A 30 11.37 -7.52 -1.78
CA ARG A 30 12.38 -6.46 -1.82
C ARG A 30 13.00 -6.22 -3.20
N PRO A 31 13.48 -7.24 -3.94
CA PRO A 31 14.03 -7.02 -5.28
C PRO A 31 12.97 -6.54 -6.28
N VAL A 32 11.69 -6.89 -6.10
CA VAL A 32 10.59 -6.39 -6.96
C VAL A 32 10.42 -4.88 -6.82
N PHE A 33 10.57 -4.36 -5.59
CA PHE A 33 10.53 -2.92 -5.31
C PHE A 33 11.87 -2.21 -5.48
N GLY A 34 12.96 -2.95 -5.77
CA GLY A 34 14.30 -2.37 -5.89
C GLY A 34 14.83 -1.73 -4.61
N THR A 35 14.46 -2.26 -3.43
CA THR A 35 14.82 -1.66 -2.13
C THR A 35 15.51 -2.65 -1.19
N HIS A 36 16.35 -2.12 -0.30
CA HIS A 36 16.92 -2.86 0.82
C HIS A 36 16.08 -2.73 2.11
N ASN A 37 15.11 -1.80 2.13
CA ASN A 37 14.24 -1.58 3.28
C ASN A 37 13.19 -2.69 3.41
N PRO A 38 12.62 -2.92 4.62
CA PRO A 38 11.46 -3.78 4.78
C PRO A 38 10.27 -3.31 3.93
N VAL A 39 9.52 -4.24 3.33
CA VAL A 39 8.33 -3.93 2.52
C VAL A 39 7.12 -4.53 3.21
N LEU A 40 6.28 -3.68 3.80
CA LEU A 40 5.14 -4.16 4.58
C LEU A 40 4.06 -4.79 3.68
N THR A 41 3.60 -5.99 4.04
CA THR A 41 2.48 -6.67 3.37
C THR A 41 1.19 -6.31 4.09
N LEU A 42 0.25 -5.69 3.39
CA LEU A 42 -1.02 -5.24 3.96
C LEU A 42 -2.16 -6.18 3.58
N ALA A 43 -2.99 -6.56 4.55
CA ALA A 43 -4.23 -7.29 4.32
C ALA A 43 -5.33 -6.34 3.82
N SER A 44 -5.09 -5.70 2.68
CA SER A 44 -5.98 -4.71 2.07
C SER A 44 -5.92 -4.78 0.54
N SER A 45 -6.83 -4.07 -0.13
CA SER A 45 -6.64 -3.74 -1.55
C SER A 45 -5.55 -2.66 -1.71
N GLY A 46 -5.23 -2.32 -2.96
CA GLY A 46 -4.30 -1.21 -3.25
C GLY A 46 -4.75 0.15 -2.70
N THR A 47 -6.05 0.38 -2.50
CA THR A 47 -6.53 1.63 -1.89
C THR A 47 -6.14 1.75 -0.42
N GLY A 48 -6.18 0.64 0.34
CA GLY A 48 -5.69 0.64 1.72
C GLY A 48 -4.18 0.88 1.80
N ALA A 49 -3.41 0.43 0.80
CA ALA A 49 -1.98 0.70 0.72
C ALA A 49 -1.68 2.19 0.42
N MET A 50 -2.49 2.83 -0.43
CA MET A 50 -2.42 4.28 -0.68
C MET A 50 -2.66 5.08 0.61
N GLU A 51 -3.72 4.75 1.34
CA GLU A 51 -4.03 5.40 2.63
C GLU A 51 -2.95 5.17 3.68
N ALA A 52 -2.50 3.92 3.87
CA ALA A 52 -1.42 3.61 4.80
C ALA A 52 -0.12 4.36 4.45
N GLY A 53 0.17 4.52 3.16
CA GLY A 53 1.33 5.30 2.70
C GLY A 53 1.27 6.75 3.14
N LEU A 54 0.12 7.42 2.95
CA LEU A 54 -0.06 8.82 3.35
C LEU A 54 -0.15 8.99 4.87
N LEU A 55 -1.02 8.23 5.53
CA LEU A 55 -1.29 8.34 6.97
C LEU A 55 -0.03 8.29 7.85
N ASN A 56 1.02 7.58 7.41
CA ASN A 56 2.25 7.44 8.18
C ASN A 56 3.30 8.53 7.88
N VAL A 57 3.06 9.44 6.93
CA VAL A 57 4.05 10.45 6.50
C VAL A 57 3.53 11.87 6.47
N ILE A 58 2.23 12.09 6.67
CA ILE A 58 1.61 13.42 6.76
C ILE A 58 0.86 13.61 8.08
N ALA A 59 0.75 14.84 8.52
CA ALA A 59 -0.12 15.30 9.60
C ALA A 59 -1.23 16.24 9.08
N PRO A 60 -2.34 16.42 9.81
CA PRO A 60 -3.33 17.42 9.46
C PRO A 60 -2.71 18.82 9.34
N GLY A 61 -3.03 19.53 8.25
CA GLY A 61 -2.46 20.83 7.91
C GLY A 61 -1.22 20.79 7.01
N ASP A 62 -0.59 19.62 6.83
CA ASP A 62 0.52 19.49 5.87
C ASP A 62 0.04 19.78 4.44
N ARG A 63 0.93 20.38 3.62
CA ARG A 63 0.66 20.62 2.20
C ARG A 63 1.13 19.44 1.36
N VAL A 64 0.25 18.94 0.49
CA VAL A 64 0.55 17.81 -0.41
C VAL A 64 0.21 18.19 -1.84
N LEU A 65 1.17 18.04 -2.74
CA LEU A 65 0.96 18.18 -4.19
C LEU A 65 0.57 16.83 -4.78
N VAL A 66 -0.56 16.75 -5.49
CA VAL A 66 -1.00 15.54 -6.20
C VAL A 66 -1.18 15.83 -7.68
N VAL A 67 -0.44 15.10 -8.51
CA VAL A 67 -0.62 15.11 -9.97
C VAL A 67 -1.77 14.17 -10.34
N VAL A 68 -2.78 14.72 -11.01
CA VAL A 68 -3.99 13.99 -11.37
C VAL A 68 -4.08 13.87 -12.89
N GLN A 69 -4.01 12.62 -13.36
CA GLN A 69 -4.20 12.23 -14.75
C GLN A 69 -5.01 10.92 -14.79
N GLY A 70 -6.09 10.85 -14.01
CA GLY A 70 -6.81 9.59 -13.84
C GLY A 70 -7.51 9.47 -12.50
N GLN A 71 -8.42 8.50 -12.45
CA GLN A 71 -9.19 8.13 -11.26
C GLN A 71 -8.30 7.81 -10.04
N PHE A 72 -7.09 7.26 -10.26
CA PHE A 72 -6.17 6.97 -9.16
C PHE A 72 -5.53 8.23 -8.56
N GLY A 73 -5.24 9.24 -9.38
CA GLY A 73 -4.77 10.54 -8.91
C GLY A 73 -5.85 11.25 -8.08
N ASP A 74 -7.09 11.25 -8.57
CA ASP A 74 -8.23 11.79 -7.82
C ASP A 74 -8.45 11.07 -6.50
N ARG A 75 -8.36 9.73 -6.51
CA ARG A 75 -8.43 8.94 -5.28
C ARG A 75 -7.32 9.31 -4.29
N TYR A 76 -6.10 9.48 -4.75
CA TYR A 76 -4.98 9.79 -3.86
C TYR A 76 -5.10 11.19 -3.25
N ALA A 77 -5.55 12.17 -4.05
CA ALA A 77 -5.88 13.50 -3.55
C ALA A 77 -7.04 13.49 -2.54
N ALA A 78 -8.09 12.69 -2.79
CA ALA A 78 -9.21 12.55 -1.86
C ALA A 78 -8.80 11.92 -0.54
N ILE A 79 -7.92 10.89 -0.56
CA ILE A 79 -7.36 10.29 0.65
C ILE A 79 -6.55 11.32 1.44
N ALA A 80 -5.64 12.06 0.79
CA ALA A 80 -4.84 13.10 1.46
C ALA A 80 -5.72 14.17 2.13
N ALA A 81 -6.75 14.65 1.43
CA ALA A 81 -7.70 15.62 1.97
C ALA A 81 -8.50 15.05 3.16
N ALA A 82 -8.92 13.79 3.10
CA ALA A 82 -9.61 13.12 4.21
C ALA A 82 -8.73 12.95 5.46
N LEU A 83 -7.41 12.85 5.27
CA LEU A 83 -6.42 12.85 6.35
C LEU A 83 -6.10 14.25 6.90
N GLY A 84 -6.73 15.31 6.36
CA GLY A 84 -6.60 16.68 6.83
C GLY A 84 -5.47 17.48 6.19
N ALA A 85 -4.85 16.98 5.11
CA ALA A 85 -3.87 17.76 4.36
C ALA A 85 -4.53 18.87 3.54
N VAL A 86 -3.76 19.94 3.30
CA VAL A 86 -4.06 20.96 2.29
C VAL A 86 -3.54 20.45 0.94
N VAL A 87 -4.44 20.02 0.06
CA VAL A 87 -4.07 19.36 -1.19
C VAL A 87 -4.03 20.35 -2.35
N ASP A 88 -2.85 20.50 -2.95
CA ASP A 88 -2.67 21.19 -4.22
C ASP A 88 -2.77 20.16 -5.36
N LYS A 89 -3.76 20.30 -6.24
CA LYS A 89 -3.91 19.41 -7.42
C LYS A 89 -3.27 20.03 -8.66
N VAL A 90 -2.50 19.24 -9.40
CA VAL A 90 -2.07 19.56 -10.77
C VAL A 90 -2.81 18.62 -11.71
N GLU A 91 -3.77 19.16 -12.44
CA GLU A 91 -4.72 18.36 -13.22
C GLU A 91 -4.39 18.39 -14.72
N PHE A 92 -4.46 17.22 -15.36
CA PHE A 92 -4.34 17.04 -16.80
C PHE A 92 -5.60 16.34 -17.34
N PRO A 93 -6.02 16.57 -18.60
CA PRO A 93 -7.16 15.87 -19.18
C PRO A 93 -6.96 14.35 -19.23
N TRP A 94 -8.04 13.59 -18.97
CA TRP A 94 -8.07 12.13 -19.04
C TRP A 94 -9.50 11.60 -19.23
#